data_AF-A0A166WRH5-F1
#
_entry.id   AF-A0A166WRH5-F1
#
_cell.length_a   1.000
_cell.length_b   1.000
_cell.length_c   1.000
_cell.angle_alpha   90.00
_cell.angle_beta   90.00
_cell.angle_gamma   90.00
#
_symmetry.space_group_name_H-M   'P 1'
#
loop_
_entity.id
_entity.type
_entity.pdbx_description
1 polymer ?
#
loop_
_entity_poly.entity_id
_entity_poly.type
_entity_poly.pdbx_seq_one_letter_code
_entity_poly.pdbx_strand_id
1 'polypeptide(L)'
;MREPLSYFEDVLLCTASTSLKSVWRLKQFVFADVGNTIDPIPVVAIDYGFANCKQPQEINDMKGAYRKFFEGGAGDPIGLRNAAIAGKVFEYVEGIVKLKKKFRHFMKSPHPLENLL
;
A
#
# COMPACT_ATOMS: atom_id res chain seq x y z
N MET A 1 2.27 17.76 22.69
CA MET A 1 3.52 17.06 22.37
C MET A 1 3.57 16.92 20.86
N ARG A 2 4.51 17.58 20.17
CA ARG A 2 4.64 17.46 18.70
C ARG A 2 5.38 16.14 18.47
N GLU A 3 4.73 15.14 17.88
CA GLU A 3 5.47 13.94 17.46
C GLU A 3 6.53 14.37 16.45
N PRO A 4 7.78 13.86 16.56
CA PRO A 4 8.75 14.06 15.50
C PRO A 4 8.12 13.57 14.20
N LEU A 5 8.20 14.39 13.15
CA LEU A 5 7.69 14.04 11.82
C LEU A 5 8.60 12.96 11.23
N SER A 6 8.42 11.74 11.74
CA SER A 6 8.98 10.52 11.20
C SER A 6 8.63 10.50 9.72
N TYR A 7 9.63 10.28 8.86
CA TYR A 7 9.49 10.28 7.38
C TYR A 7 9.35 11.65 6.69
N PHE A 8 9.53 12.78 7.39
CA PHE A 8 9.49 14.11 6.76
C PHE A 8 10.50 14.26 5.62
N GLU A 9 11.73 13.80 5.87
CA GLU A 9 12.80 13.79 4.88
C GLU A 9 12.47 12.85 3.72
N ASP A 10 11.90 11.67 3.97
CA ASP A 10 11.49 10.75 2.90
C ASP A 10 10.37 11.32 2.00
N VAL A 11 9.46 12.11 2.58
CA VAL A 11 8.39 12.76 1.83
C VAL A 11 8.92 13.93 0.99
N LEU A 12 9.89 14.69 1.50
CA LEU A 12 10.39 15.93 0.86
C LEU A 12 11.63 15.73 -0.02
N LEU A 13 12.58 14.88 0.38
CA LEU A 13 13.81 14.60 -0.34
C LEU A 13 13.50 13.63 -1.48
N CYS A 14 12.90 14.18 -2.52
CA CYS A 14 12.55 13.56 -3.79
C CYS A 14 13.77 13.10 -4.62
N THR A 15 14.82 12.52 -4.03
CA THR A 15 16.11 12.28 -4.71
C THR A 15 16.44 10.81 -5.01
N ALA A 16 15.66 9.81 -4.56
CA ALA A 16 15.95 8.42 -4.93
C ALA A 16 14.69 7.57 -5.20
N SER A 17 14.38 7.39 -6.49
CA SER A 17 13.40 6.44 -7.04
C SER A 17 11.91 6.79 -6.89
N THR A 18 11.19 6.65 -8.01
CA THR A 18 9.73 6.59 -8.11
C THR A 18 9.10 5.53 -7.20
N SER A 19 9.88 4.54 -6.76
CA SER A 19 9.43 3.43 -5.92
C SER A 19 9.22 3.79 -4.45
N LEU A 20 9.93 4.79 -3.89
CA LEU A 20 9.64 5.28 -2.52
C LEU A 20 8.29 6.00 -2.47
N LYS A 21 7.86 6.58 -3.60
CA LYS A 21 6.59 7.28 -3.71
C LYS A 21 5.39 6.33 -3.70
N SER A 22 5.56 5.02 -3.97
CA SER A 22 4.40 4.13 -4.15
C SER A 22 3.57 4.00 -2.86
N VAL A 23 4.20 3.92 -1.68
CA VAL A 23 3.47 3.82 -0.41
C VAL A 23 2.76 5.11 -0.03
N TRP A 24 3.36 6.27 -0.31
CA TRP A 24 2.73 7.56 -0.06
C TRP A 24 1.57 7.82 -1.03
N ARG A 25 1.70 7.37 -2.29
CA ARG A 25 0.63 7.39 -3.27
C ARG A 25 -0.50 6.42 -2.90
N LEU A 26 -0.18 5.25 -2.35
CA LEU A 26 -1.15 4.35 -1.77
C LEU A 26 -1.90 5.03 -0.63
N LYS A 27 -1.19 5.66 0.31
CA LYS A 27 -1.81 6.37 1.43
C LYS A 27 -2.77 7.44 0.92
N GLN A 28 -2.32 8.28 -0.01
CA GLN A 28 -3.17 9.30 -0.64
C GLN A 28 -4.43 8.68 -1.29
N PHE A 29 -4.27 7.61 -2.07
CA PHE A 29 -5.36 6.93 -2.74
C PHE A 29 -6.39 6.34 -1.75
N VAL A 30 -5.91 5.71 -0.67
CA VAL A 30 -6.74 5.10 0.37
C VAL A 30 -7.57 6.13 1.14
N PHE A 31 -7.01 7.33 1.36
CA PHE A 31 -7.70 8.42 2.06
C PHE A 31 -8.48 9.37 1.14
N ALA A 32 -8.29 9.30 -0.18
CA ALA A 32 -9.13 10.05 -1.11
C ALA A 32 -10.62 9.70 -0.90
N ASP A 33 -11.47 10.74 -0.90
CA ASP A 33 -12.88 10.67 -0.53
C ASP A 33 -13.62 9.52 -1.22
N VAL A 34 -14.49 8.86 -0.46
CA VAL A 34 -15.24 7.66 -0.87
C VAL A 34 -16.19 7.95 -2.06
N GLY A 35 -16.51 9.23 -2.32
CA GLY A 35 -17.31 9.68 -3.47
C GLY A 35 -16.52 9.97 -4.75
N ASN A 36 -15.20 10.06 -4.68
CA ASN A 36 -14.33 10.21 -5.84
C ASN A 36 -13.74 8.84 -6.19
N THR A 37 -14.34 8.17 -7.18
CA THR A 37 -13.77 6.99 -7.84
C THR A 37 -12.55 7.40 -8.68
N ILE A 38 -11.49 7.86 -8.02
CA ILE A 38 -10.20 8.05 -8.64
C ILE A 38 -9.60 6.67 -8.77
N ASP A 39 -9.29 6.23 -9.99
CA ASP A 39 -8.58 4.97 -10.17
C ASP A 39 -7.18 5.04 -9.55
N PRO A 40 -6.67 3.93 -8.97
CA PRO A 40 -5.31 3.90 -8.49
C PRO A 40 -4.34 4.13 -9.66
N ILE A 41 -3.30 4.93 -9.42
CA ILE A 41 -2.20 5.03 -10.40
C ILE A 41 -1.56 3.64 -10.63
N PRO A 42 -0.96 3.35 -11.79
CA PRO A 42 -0.52 2.00 -12.15
C PRO A 42 0.38 1.33 -11.11
N VAL A 43 1.33 2.06 -10.52
CA VAL A 43 2.21 1.53 -9.46
C VAL A 43 1.44 1.13 -8.21
N VAL A 44 0.40 1.89 -7.82
CA VAL A 44 -0.45 1.53 -6.69
C VAL A 44 -1.31 0.32 -7.03
N ALA A 45 -1.79 0.25 -8.27
CA ALA A 45 -2.60 -0.87 -8.74
C ALA A 45 -1.84 -2.20 -8.69
N ILE A 46 -0.60 -2.21 -9.17
CA ILE A 46 0.24 -3.41 -9.26
C ILE A 46 0.82 -3.78 -7.89
N ASP A 47 1.58 -2.88 -7.27
CA ASP A 47 2.40 -3.19 -6.08
C ASP A 47 1.54 -3.59 -4.87
N TYR A 48 0.33 -3.03 -4.77
CA TYR A 48 -0.55 -3.21 -3.62
C TYR A 48 -1.80 -4.02 -3.95
N GLY A 49 -1.89 -4.57 -5.16
CA GLY A 49 -2.88 -5.59 -5.49
C GLY A 49 -4.27 -5.09 -5.93
N PHE A 50 -4.44 -3.80 -6.21
CA PHE A 50 -5.72 -3.30 -6.74
C PHE A 50 -5.97 -3.74 -8.19
N ALA A 51 -4.93 -4.05 -8.96
CA ALA A 51 -5.06 -4.63 -10.31
C ALA A 51 -5.74 -6.01 -10.31
N ASN A 52 -5.76 -6.70 -9.16
CA ASN A 52 -6.45 -7.98 -8.99
C ASN A 52 -7.93 -7.82 -8.57
N CYS A 53 -8.39 -6.59 -8.28
CA CYS A 53 -9.79 -6.31 -7.97
C CYS A 53 -10.59 -6.16 -9.27
N LYS A 54 -11.71 -6.86 -9.37
CA LYS A 54 -12.61 -6.86 -10.55
C LYS A 54 -13.89 -6.07 -10.31
N GLN A 55 -14.25 -5.85 -9.05
CA GLN A 55 -15.46 -5.13 -8.66
C GLN A 55 -15.14 -3.91 -7.79
N PRO A 56 -15.93 -2.82 -7.89
CA PRO A 56 -15.76 -1.63 -7.05
C PRO A 56 -15.77 -1.94 -5.55
N GLN A 57 -16.57 -2.93 -5.12
CA GLN A 57 -16.62 -3.34 -3.72
C GLN A 57 -15.29 -3.95 -3.24
N GLU A 58 -14.56 -4.66 -4.11
CA GLU A 58 -13.25 -5.25 -3.77
C GLU A 58 -12.20 -4.15 -3.57
N ILE A 59 -12.25 -3.11 -4.41
CA ILE A 59 -11.41 -1.90 -4.25
C ILE A 59 -11.73 -1.23 -2.91
N ASN A 60 -13.01 -1.03 -2.58
CA ASN A 60 -13.41 -0.41 -1.30
C ASN A 60 -12.99 -1.25 -0.09
N ASP A 61 -13.13 -2.58 -0.17
CA ASP A 61 -12.67 -3.49 0.87
C ASP A 61 -11.15 -3.41 1.07
N MET A 62 -10.38 -3.34 -0.03
CA MET A 62 -8.92 -3.16 -0.02
C MET A 62 -8.53 -1.79 0.56
N LYS A 63 -9.21 -0.70 0.16
CA LYS A 63 -9.01 0.63 0.76
C LYS A 63 -9.27 0.58 2.27
N GLY A 64 -10.33 -0.12 2.70
CA GLY A 64 -10.64 -0.30 4.12
C GLY A 64 -9.53 -1.03 4.91
N ALA A 65 -8.91 -2.05 4.31
CA ALA A 65 -7.80 -2.78 4.92
C ALA A 65 -6.56 -1.88 5.09
N TYR A 66 -6.14 -1.20 4.02
CA TYR A 66 -5.00 -0.28 4.09
C TYR A 66 -5.27 0.95 4.96
N ARG A 67 -6.51 1.43 5.03
CA ARG A 67 -6.87 2.54 5.91
C ARG A 67 -6.62 2.17 7.36
N LYS A 68 -7.08 0.99 7.78
CA LYS A 68 -6.79 0.46 9.14
C LYS A 68 -5.29 0.32 9.40
N PHE A 69 -4.52 -0.11 8.41
CA PHE A 69 -3.06 -0.18 8.51
C PHE A 69 -2.45 1.20 8.78
N PHE A 70 -2.82 2.22 8.00
CA PHE A 70 -2.26 3.57 8.14
C PHE A 70 -2.77 4.34 9.37
N GLU A 71 -4.02 4.14 9.77
CA GLU A 71 -4.60 4.77 10.96
C GLU A 71 -4.14 4.12 12.27
N GLY A 72 -3.83 2.82 12.23
CA GLY A 72 -3.49 2.05 13.43
C GLY A 72 -2.14 2.38 14.06
N GLY A 73 -1.25 3.11 13.36
CA GLY A 73 0.05 3.55 13.85
C GLY A 73 1.10 2.45 14.11
N ALA A 74 0.69 1.18 14.17
CA ALA A 74 1.57 0.04 14.44
C ALA A 74 2.36 -0.43 13.20
N GLY A 75 1.93 -0.07 12.00
CA GLY A 75 2.59 -0.47 10.76
C GLY A 75 3.56 0.59 10.24
N ASP A 76 4.76 0.16 9.85
CA ASP A 76 5.72 1.03 9.17
C ASP A 76 5.40 1.11 7.65
N PRO A 77 5.11 2.30 7.09
CA PRO A 77 4.92 2.50 5.66
C PRO A 77 6.14 2.07 4.81
N ILE A 78 7.36 2.24 5.31
CA ILE A 78 8.56 1.84 4.58
C ILE A 78 8.65 0.30 4.54
N GLY A 79 8.36 -0.36 5.66
CA GLY A 79 8.19 -1.82 5.71
C GLY A 79 7.11 -2.33 4.74
N LEU A 80 5.98 -1.61 4.58
CA LEU A 80 4.94 -1.97 3.62
C LEU A 80 5.45 -1.91 2.17
N ARG A 81 6.21 -0.88 1.81
CA ARG A 81 6.86 -0.80 0.51
C ARG A 81 7.83 -1.96 0.30
N ASN A 82 8.68 -2.25 1.28
CA ASN A 82 9.64 -3.35 1.17
C ASN A 82 8.94 -4.70 1.01
N ALA A 83 7.79 -4.87 1.69
CA ALA A 83 6.92 -6.01 1.49
C ALA A 83 6.32 -6.05 0.07
N ALA A 84 5.94 -4.91 -0.50
CA ALA A 84 5.48 -4.83 -1.89
C ALA A 84 6.57 -5.25 -2.90
N ILE A 85 7.79 -4.75 -2.74
CA ILE A 85 8.97 -5.14 -3.53
C ILE A 85 9.24 -6.64 -3.40
N ALA A 86 9.09 -7.20 -2.19
CA ALA A 86 9.29 -8.61 -1.94
C ALA A 86 8.10 -9.51 -2.31
N GLY A 87 6.98 -8.95 -2.78
CA GLY A 87 5.74 -9.68 -3.05
C GLY A 87 5.05 -10.27 -1.81
N LYS A 88 5.31 -9.71 -0.62
CA LYS A 88 4.84 -10.17 0.71
C LYS A 88 3.84 -9.21 1.36
N VAL A 89 3.09 -8.45 0.56
CA VAL A 89 2.16 -7.43 1.05
C VAL A 89 1.11 -8.03 1.97
N PHE A 90 0.53 -9.17 1.59
CA PHE A 90 -0.49 -9.83 2.41
C PHE A 90 0.06 -10.18 3.80
N GLU A 91 1.20 -10.86 3.85
CA GLU A 91 1.84 -11.30 5.08
C GLU A 91 2.19 -10.12 5.99
N TYR A 92 2.73 -9.04 5.41
CA TYR A 92 3.08 -7.85 6.17
C TYR A 92 1.85 -7.14 6.74
N VAL A 93 0.82 -6.93 5.91
CA VAL A 93 -0.41 -6.25 6.36
C VAL A 93 -1.19 -7.12 7.35
N GLU A 94 -1.27 -8.44 7.13
CA GLU A 94 -1.94 -9.38 8.05
C GLU A 94 -1.29 -9.39 9.46
N GLY A 95 0.02 -9.21 9.52
CA GLY A 95 0.76 -9.10 10.79
C GLY A 95 0.43 -7.84 11.60
N ILE A 96 -0.11 -6.79 10.97
CA ILE A 96 -0.46 -5.52 11.62
C ILE A 96 -1.97 -5.36 11.80
N VAL A 97 -2.76 -5.79 10.81
CA VAL A 97 -4.22 -5.74 10.85
C VAL A 97 -4.82 -7.09 10.48
N LYS A 98 -5.84 -7.52 11.22
CA LYS A 98 -6.51 -8.80 10.94
C LYS A 98 -7.22 -8.76 9.58
N LEU A 99 -6.66 -9.45 8.59
CA LEU A 99 -7.22 -9.56 7.24
C LEU A 99 -8.16 -10.76 7.10
N LYS A 100 -9.13 -10.65 6.20
CA LYS A 100 -9.91 -11.79 5.69
C LYS A 100 -9.07 -12.54 4.65
N LYS A 101 -9.18 -13.87 4.61
CA LYS A 101 -8.47 -14.74 3.65
C LYS A 101 -8.59 -14.31 2.18
N LYS A 102 -9.72 -13.70 1.79
CA LYS A 102 -9.95 -13.20 0.43
C LYS A 102 -8.91 -12.17 -0.04
N PHE A 103 -8.35 -11.37 0.88
CA PHE A 103 -7.33 -10.37 0.54
C PHE A 103 -6.02 -10.99 0.06
N ARG A 104 -5.74 -12.26 0.40
CA ARG A 104 -4.56 -12.97 -0.07
C ARG A 104 -4.53 -13.09 -1.59
N HIS A 105 -5.68 -13.21 -2.24
CA HIS A 105 -5.73 -13.24 -3.70
C HIS A 105 -5.42 -11.87 -4.31
N PHE A 106 -5.94 -10.80 -3.70
CA PHE A 106 -5.76 -9.44 -4.19
C PHE A 106 -4.33 -8.94 -4.02
N MET A 107 -3.72 -9.19 -2.86
CA MET A 107 -2.38 -8.71 -2.51
C MET A 107 -1.23 -9.58 -3.06
N LYS A 108 -1.48 -10.39 -4.09
CA LYS A 108 -0.41 -11.09 -4.80
C LYS A 108 0.32 -10.11 -5.71
N SER A 109 1.64 -9.98 -5.54
CA SER A 109 2.45 -9.31 -6.54
C SER A 109 2.52 -10.18 -7.81
N PRO A 110 2.31 -9.62 -9.01
CA PRO A 110 2.54 -10.33 -10.26
C PRO A 110 4.04 -10.62 -10.52
N HIS A 111 4.95 -10.01 -9.75
CA HIS A 111 6.39 -10.18 -9.93
C HIS A 111 7.09 -10.41 -8.57
N PRO A 112 7.65 -11.61 -8.31
CA PRO A 112 8.86 -11.70 -7.51
C PRO A 112 9.97 -11.03 -8.34
N LEU A 113 10.60 -9.97 -7.82
CA LEU A 113 11.76 -9.32 -8.43
C LEU A 113 13.00 -10.24 -8.34
N GLU A 114 12.95 -11.44 -8.92
CA GLU A 114 14.10 -12.33 -9.04
C GLU A 114 14.96 -12.01 -10.28
N ASN A 115 14.55 -11.11 -11.17
CA ASN A 115 15.24 -10.90 -12.48
C ASN A 115 15.64 -9.45 -12.82
N LEU A 116 15.92 -8.58 -11.83
CA LEU A 116 16.46 -7.22 -12.09
C LEU A 116 17.66 -6.87 -11.18
N LEU A 117 18.61 -7.80 -11.08
CA LEU A 117 20.00 -7.53 -10.67
C LEU A 117 20.92 -7.74 -11.87
#